data_AF-A0A1H4KS40-F1
#
_entry.id   AF-A0A1H4KS40-F1
#
_cell.length_a   1.000
_cell.length_b   1.000
_cell.length_c   1.000
_cell.angle_alpha   90.00
_cell.angle_beta   90.00
_cell.angle_gamma   90.00
#
_symmetry.space_group_name_H-M   'P 1'
#
loop_
_entity.id
_entity.type
_entity.pdbx_description
1 polymer ?
#
loop_
_entity_poly.entity_id
_entity_poly.type
_entity_poly.pdbx_seq_one_letter_code
_entity_poly.pdbx_strand_id
1 'polypeptide(L)'
;MSVRSINHGVYGWWFDGRLPAVPRAGCRKRAGKDLLYIGIASPSSQPARSRSPMARRIWRNHLQGTVRTSTLRLSIAALLRTELHLEFFRDGQDRVRMSRQHEVQLSTWLHEHAAISVMQHDDPWSVEKALIEDGPPLPLNLSMSIHSFRKALSELRRSLGRKPTLPG
;
A
#
# COMPACT_ATOMS: atom_id res chain seq x y z
N MET A 1 1.29 -18.60 30.15
CA MET A 1 0.53 -18.47 28.87
C MET A 1 1.44 -17.85 27.83
N SER A 2 1.87 -18.63 26.82
CA SER A 2 2.78 -18.14 25.79
C SER A 2 2.00 -17.29 24.80
N VAL A 3 2.26 -15.98 24.77
CA VAL A 3 1.70 -15.07 23.77
C VAL A 3 2.27 -15.50 22.42
N ARG A 4 1.46 -16.16 21.58
CA ARG A 4 1.85 -16.52 20.21
C ARG A 4 2.22 -15.24 19.46
N SER A 5 3.51 -15.05 19.21
CA SER A 5 4.02 -13.99 18.35
C SER A 5 3.59 -14.27 16.91
N ILE A 6 2.73 -13.39 16.37
CA ILE A 6 2.27 -13.47 14.98
C ILE A 6 3.46 -13.16 14.06
N ASN A 7 3.96 -14.16 13.32
CA ASN A 7 5.22 -14.06 12.57
C ASN A 7 5.06 -14.07 11.04
N HIS A 8 3.91 -14.51 10.53
CA HIS A 8 3.55 -14.58 9.11
C HIS A 8 2.04 -14.50 8.94
N GLY A 9 1.59 -14.05 7.77
CA GLY A 9 0.17 -13.95 7.46
C GLY A 9 -0.13 -12.89 6.41
N VAL A 10 -1.37 -12.42 6.44
CA VAL A 10 -1.93 -11.51 5.45
C VAL A 10 -2.33 -10.21 6.13
N TYR A 11 -2.19 -9.10 5.41
CA TYR A 11 -2.67 -7.81 5.88
C TYR A 11 -3.45 -7.08 4.80
N GLY A 12 -4.55 -6.46 5.21
CA GLY A 12 -5.42 -5.67 4.37
C GLY A 12 -5.39 -4.21 4.76
N TRP A 13 -5.36 -3.32 3.78
CA TRP A 13 -5.47 -1.88 3.97
C TRP A 13 -6.82 -1.38 3.51
N TRP A 14 -7.48 -0.68 4.44
CA TRP A 14 -8.82 -0.15 4.29
C TRP A 14 -8.75 1.36 4.23
N PHE A 15 -9.48 1.99 3.30
CA PHE A 15 -9.47 3.45 3.14
C PHE A 15 -10.89 4.00 3.14
N ASP A 16 -11.11 5.12 3.81
CA ASP A 16 -12.37 5.86 3.64
C ASP A 16 -12.44 6.56 2.27
N GLY A 17 -13.56 7.23 2.01
CA GLY A 17 -13.83 7.92 0.74
C GLY A 17 -12.91 9.10 0.42
N ARG A 18 -11.99 9.50 1.30
CA ARG A 18 -11.03 10.58 1.03
C ARG A 18 -9.91 10.17 0.07
N LEU A 19 -9.63 8.87 -0.10
CA LEU A 19 -8.69 8.44 -1.14
C LEU A 19 -9.34 8.63 -2.53
N PRO A 20 -8.87 9.58 -3.36
CA PRO A 20 -9.56 9.95 -4.59
C PRO A 20 -9.31 8.96 -5.72
N ALA A 21 -10.17 9.00 -6.73
CA ALA A 21 -10.04 8.29 -8.01
C ALA A 21 -9.96 6.75 -7.97
N VAL A 22 -10.01 6.11 -6.80
CA VAL A 22 -9.99 4.64 -6.68
C VAL A 22 -11.41 4.07 -6.85
N PRO A 23 -11.65 3.16 -7.82
CA PRO A 23 -12.93 2.49 -7.97
C PRO A 23 -13.24 1.61 -6.75
N ARG A 24 -14.47 1.69 -6.24
CA ARG A 24 -14.90 0.96 -5.02
C ARG A 24 -16.04 -0.02 -5.25
N ALA A 25 -16.55 -0.11 -6.49
CA ALA A 25 -17.62 -1.03 -6.83
C ALA A 25 -17.17 -2.48 -6.53
N GLY A 26 -18.00 -3.21 -5.79
CA GLY A 26 -17.72 -4.60 -5.38
C GLY A 26 -16.66 -4.78 -4.30
N CYS A 27 -15.94 -3.72 -3.88
CA CYS A 27 -14.97 -3.81 -2.79
C CYS A 27 -15.65 -4.15 -1.45
N ARG A 28 -14.95 -4.90 -0.59
CA ARG A 28 -15.45 -5.19 0.76
C ARG A 28 -15.46 -3.93 1.61
N LYS A 29 -16.54 -3.69 2.35
CA LYS A 29 -16.71 -2.52 3.22
C LYS A 29 -16.70 -2.92 4.69
N ARG A 30 -16.09 -2.09 5.53
CA ARG A 30 -16.12 -2.21 7.00
C ARG A 30 -15.93 -0.84 7.62
N ALA A 31 -16.81 -0.47 8.57
CA ALA A 31 -16.71 0.79 9.32
C ALA A 31 -16.46 2.04 8.44
N GLY A 32 -17.21 2.17 7.34
CA GLY A 32 -17.08 3.31 6.42
C GLY A 32 -15.83 3.31 5.54
N LYS A 33 -15.02 2.23 5.55
CA LYS A 33 -13.82 2.08 4.72
C LYS A 33 -13.95 0.88 3.79
N ASP A 34 -13.33 0.96 2.61
CA ASP A 34 -13.25 -0.13 1.64
C ASP A 34 -11.88 -0.82 1.72
N LEU A 35 -11.83 -2.15 1.60
CA LEU A 35 -10.60 -2.90 1.43
C LEU A 35 -10.07 -2.70 0.01
N LEU A 36 -8.94 -2.02 -0.14
CA LEU A 36 -8.41 -1.65 -1.46
C LEU A 36 -7.08 -2.31 -1.79
N TYR A 37 -6.38 -2.83 -0.78
CA TYR A 37 -5.09 -3.50 -0.95
C TYR A 37 -4.94 -4.67 0.04
N ILE A 38 -4.34 -5.75 -0.43
CA ILE A 38 -3.86 -6.85 0.42
C ILE A 38 -2.38 -7.11 0.15
N GLY A 39 -1.61 -7.40 1.20
CA GLY A 39 -0.25 -7.88 1.08
C GLY A 39 0.00 -9.08 1.98
N ILE A 40 1.09 -9.79 1.69
CA ILE A 40 1.55 -10.96 2.43
C ILE A 40 2.81 -10.58 3.22
N ALA A 41 2.86 -11.04 4.46
CA ALA A 41 4.07 -11.02 5.27
C ALA A 41 4.61 -12.46 5.37
N SER A 42 5.62 -12.79 4.56
CA SER A 42 6.23 -14.12 4.55
C SER A 42 7.23 -14.30 5.71
N PRO A 43 7.53 -15.56 6.10
CA PRO A 43 8.60 -15.88 7.04
C PRO A 43 10.00 -15.41 6.57
N SER A 44 10.28 -15.46 5.26
CA SER A 44 11.56 -15.03 4.66
C SER A 44 11.78 -13.52 4.65
N SER A 45 10.74 -12.73 4.93
CA SER A 45 10.81 -11.26 5.01
C SER A 45 11.32 -10.76 6.38
N GLN A 46 11.78 -11.65 7.25
CA GLN A 46 12.16 -11.35 8.63
C GLN A 46 13.65 -10.98 8.76
N PRO A 47 13.97 -9.86 9.43
CA PRO A 47 15.23 -9.74 10.15
C PRO A 47 15.20 -10.71 11.34
N ALA A 48 16.26 -11.53 11.51
CA ALA A 48 16.36 -12.68 12.42
C ALA A 48 16.06 -12.45 13.92
N ARG A 49 15.67 -11.24 14.36
CA ARG A 49 15.51 -10.86 15.78
C ARG A 49 14.29 -9.98 16.13
N SER A 50 13.30 -9.82 15.24
CA SER A 50 12.16 -8.95 15.56
C SER A 50 11.01 -9.67 16.28
N ARG A 51 10.86 -9.45 17.60
CA ARG A 51 9.75 -9.95 18.44
C ARG A 51 8.50 -9.05 18.44
N SER A 52 8.39 -8.11 17.51
CA SER A 52 7.26 -7.16 17.46
C SER A 52 6.02 -7.79 16.80
N PRO A 53 4.79 -7.57 17.33
CA PRO A 53 3.58 -8.08 16.70
C PRO A 53 3.50 -7.70 15.21
N MET A 54 3.12 -8.63 14.33
CA MET A 54 3.03 -8.42 12.88
C MET A 54 2.31 -7.12 12.51
N ALA A 55 1.21 -6.80 13.20
CA ALA A 55 0.50 -5.54 13.03
C ALA A 55 1.39 -4.32 13.28
N ARG A 56 2.16 -4.29 14.37
CA ARG A 56 3.11 -3.20 14.67
C ARG A 56 4.21 -3.10 13.62
N ARG A 57 4.71 -4.22 13.09
CA ARG A 57 5.74 -4.23 12.04
C ARG A 57 5.20 -3.71 10.71
N ILE A 58 4.03 -4.16 10.29
CA ILE A 58 3.37 -3.70 9.06
C ILE A 58 3.03 -2.21 9.19
N TRP A 59 2.45 -1.82 10.32
CA TRP A 59 2.19 -0.42 10.66
C TRP A 59 3.47 0.42 10.56
N ARG A 60 4.58 -0.03 11.15
CA ARG A 60 5.88 0.65 11.07
C ARG A 60 6.41 0.74 9.64
N ASN A 61 6.39 -0.37 8.89
CA ASN A 61 6.97 -0.42 7.55
C ASN A 61 6.24 0.47 6.54
N HIS A 62 4.93 0.67 6.71
CA HIS A 62 4.13 1.48 5.78
C HIS A 62 3.84 2.90 6.28
N LEU A 63 3.77 3.13 7.60
CA LEU A 63 3.60 4.49 8.14
C LEU A 63 4.90 5.19 8.50
N GLN A 64 6.00 4.47 8.66
CA GLN A 64 7.34 5.06 8.86
C GLN A 64 8.28 4.76 7.67
N GLY A 65 7.76 4.15 6.61
CA GLY A 65 8.49 3.90 5.37
C GLY A 65 8.53 5.12 4.45
N THR A 66 9.10 4.92 3.26
CA THR A 66 9.18 5.94 2.20
C THR A 66 8.51 5.44 0.93
N VAL A 67 8.18 6.33 0.00
CA VAL A 67 7.66 5.93 -1.32
C VAL A 67 8.66 5.09 -2.11
N ARG A 68 9.98 5.18 -1.82
CA ARG A 68 11.00 4.32 -2.45
C ARG A 68 10.86 2.87 -2.05
N THR A 69 10.50 2.60 -0.79
CA THR A 69 10.56 1.25 -0.20
C THR A 69 9.20 0.59 -0.03
N SER A 70 8.11 1.32 -0.31
CA SER A 70 6.75 0.81 -0.16
C SER A 70 5.92 1.04 -1.42
N THR A 71 5.61 -0.05 -2.11
CA THR A 71 4.72 -0.09 -3.29
C THR A 71 3.36 0.54 -3.00
N LEU A 72 2.81 0.29 -1.80
CA LEU A 72 1.55 0.88 -1.36
C LEU A 72 1.68 2.39 -1.16
N ARG A 73 2.69 2.87 -0.42
CA ARG A 73 2.91 4.32 -0.23
C ARG A 73 3.07 5.03 -1.55
N LEU A 74 3.85 4.48 -2.48
CA LEU A 74 4.05 5.07 -3.81
C LEU A 74 2.71 5.23 -4.56
N SER A 75 1.84 4.23 -4.47
CA SER A 75 0.52 4.25 -5.11
C SER A 75 -0.39 5.30 -4.49
N ILE A 76 -0.43 5.38 -3.15
CA ILE A 76 -1.25 6.36 -2.42
C ILE A 76 -0.73 7.78 -2.64
N ALA A 77 0.59 7.98 -2.59
CA ALA A 77 1.21 9.27 -2.88
C ALA A 77 0.90 9.74 -4.30
N ALA A 78 0.86 8.84 -5.28
CA ALA A 78 0.49 9.17 -6.65
C ALA A 78 -0.95 9.68 -6.74
N LEU A 79 -1.88 9.05 -6.03
CA LEU A 79 -3.31 9.42 -5.99
C LEU A 79 -3.54 10.74 -5.26
N LEU A 80 -2.77 10.99 -4.20
CA LEU A 80 -2.88 12.19 -3.36
C LEU A 80 -1.96 13.33 -3.80
N ARG A 81 -1.26 13.19 -4.93
CA ARG A 81 -0.28 14.19 -5.40
C ARG A 81 -0.85 15.60 -5.39
N THR A 82 -2.04 15.77 -5.94
CA THR A 82 -2.68 17.09 -6.05
C THR A 82 -3.30 17.52 -4.71
N GLU A 83 -4.03 16.63 -4.04
CA GLU A 83 -4.73 16.93 -2.78
C GLU A 83 -3.79 17.32 -1.63
N LEU A 84 -2.61 16.69 -1.56
CA LEU A 84 -1.60 16.96 -0.55
C LEU A 84 -0.45 17.83 -1.05
N HIS A 85 -0.52 18.34 -2.30
CA HIS A 85 0.55 19.12 -2.93
C HIS A 85 1.93 18.43 -2.85
N LEU A 86 1.95 17.10 -3.05
CA LEU A 86 3.18 16.32 -2.91
C LEU A 86 4.11 16.54 -4.09
N GLU A 87 5.38 16.85 -3.78
CA GLU A 87 6.44 16.95 -4.77
C GLU A 87 7.32 15.70 -4.79
N PHE A 88 7.69 15.30 -6.01
CA PHE A 88 8.46 14.09 -6.26
C PHE A 88 9.71 14.41 -7.07
N PHE A 89 10.77 13.66 -6.80
CA PHE A 89 11.98 13.65 -7.61
C PHE A 89 12.46 12.20 -7.80
N ARG A 90 13.48 12.01 -8.65
CA ARG A 90 14.14 10.72 -8.82
C ARG A 90 15.57 10.79 -8.32
N ASP A 91 16.00 9.79 -7.58
CA ASP A 91 17.39 9.68 -7.14
C ASP A 91 18.30 9.16 -8.26
N GLY A 92 19.61 9.06 -8.00
CA GLY A 92 20.60 8.59 -8.98
C GLY A 92 20.40 7.15 -9.49
N GLN A 93 19.44 6.41 -8.94
CA GLN A 93 19.04 5.07 -9.40
C GLN A 93 17.67 5.09 -10.12
N ASP A 94 17.22 6.27 -10.58
CA ASP A 94 15.90 6.54 -11.16
C ASP A 94 14.72 6.18 -10.23
N ARG A 95 14.94 6.05 -8.92
CA ARG A 95 13.87 5.69 -7.98
C ARG A 95 13.14 6.93 -7.48
N VAL A 96 11.81 6.85 -7.44
CA VAL A 96 10.95 7.94 -6.97
C VAL A 96 11.19 8.20 -5.47
N ARG A 97 11.29 9.49 -5.13
CA ARG A 97 11.49 10.03 -3.79
C ARG A 97 10.59 11.24 -3.55
N MET A 98 10.39 11.57 -2.28
CA MET A 98 9.85 12.85 -1.83
C MET A 98 10.76 13.42 -0.73
N SER A 99 10.58 14.70 -0.39
CA SER A 99 11.25 15.27 0.78
C SER A 99 10.72 14.62 2.08
N ARG A 100 11.48 14.75 3.18
CA ARG A 100 11.07 14.22 4.48
C ARG A 100 9.72 14.79 4.95
N GLN A 101 9.47 16.08 4.68
CA GLN A 101 8.21 16.73 5.03
C GLN A 101 7.02 16.06 4.32
N HIS A 102 7.12 15.83 3.02
CA HIS A 102 6.09 15.16 2.24
C HIS A 102 5.87 13.70 2.68
N GLU A 103 6.94 12.99 3.08
CA GLU A 103 6.80 11.64 3.64
C GLU A 103 6.04 11.63 4.97
N VAL A 104 6.29 12.63 5.84
CA VAL A 104 5.55 12.81 7.10
C VAL A 104 4.08 13.15 6.82
N GLN A 105 3.82 14.07 5.88
CA GLN A 105 2.45 14.45 5.50
C GLN A 105 1.65 13.24 5.00
N LEU A 106 2.24 12.41 4.12
CA LEU A 106 1.61 11.17 3.67
C LEU A 106 1.35 10.20 4.83
N SER A 107 2.26 10.11 5.78
CA SER A 107 2.08 9.26 6.97
C SER A 107 0.96 9.74 7.88
N THR A 108 0.82 11.05 8.08
CA THR A 108 -0.30 11.63 8.84
C THR A 108 -1.62 11.33 8.15
N TRP A 109 -1.71 11.56 6.84
CA TRP A 109 -2.93 11.26 6.07
C TRP A 109 -3.31 9.78 6.16
N LEU A 110 -2.32 8.88 6.02
CA LEU A 110 -2.55 7.44 6.18
C LEU A 110 -3.06 7.06 7.58
N HIS A 111 -2.58 7.74 8.61
CA HIS A 111 -3.01 7.50 9.99
C HIS A 111 -4.48 7.85 10.20
N GLU A 112 -4.94 8.93 9.57
CA GLU A 112 -6.31 9.44 9.70
C GLU A 112 -7.30 8.65 8.80
N HIS A 113 -6.88 8.35 7.57
CA HIS A 113 -7.80 7.86 6.54
C HIS A 113 -7.73 6.36 6.29
N ALA A 114 -6.71 5.68 6.78
CA ALA A 114 -6.54 4.24 6.59
C ALA A 114 -6.74 3.44 7.88
N ALA A 115 -7.08 2.16 7.72
CA ALA A 115 -7.02 1.16 8.77
C ALA A 115 -6.31 -0.09 8.24
N ILE A 116 -5.69 -0.85 9.15
CA ILE A 116 -5.05 -2.13 8.80
C ILE A 116 -5.77 -3.26 9.53
N SER A 117 -6.12 -4.30 8.78
CA SER A 117 -6.46 -5.61 9.36
C SER A 117 -5.30 -6.56 9.13
N VAL A 118 -5.02 -7.40 10.13
CA VAL A 118 -3.94 -8.37 10.08
C VAL A 118 -4.49 -9.72 10.51
N MET A 119 -4.23 -10.75 9.71
CA MET A 119 -4.64 -12.12 9.98
C MET A 119 -3.41 -13.01 9.94
N GLN A 120 -3.19 -13.80 11.00
CA GLN A 120 -2.19 -14.86 10.97
C GLN A 120 -2.66 -15.94 9.99
N HIS A 121 -1.77 -16.38 9.13
CA HIS A 121 -2.02 -17.47 8.20
C HIS A 121 -0.74 -18.26 8.01
N ASP A 122 -0.82 -19.58 8.08
CA ASP A 122 0.36 -20.46 8.02
C ASP A 122 0.90 -20.53 6.59
N ASP A 123 0.00 -20.55 5.59
CA ASP A 123 0.35 -20.53 4.17
C ASP A 123 -0.12 -19.25 3.47
N PRO A 124 0.41 -18.05 3.76
CA PRO A 124 -0.18 -16.81 3.26
C PRO A 124 -0.14 -16.67 1.73
N TRP A 125 0.68 -17.46 1.02
CA TRP A 125 0.67 -17.56 -0.44
C TRP A 125 -0.61 -18.21 -1.00
N SER A 126 -1.27 -19.10 -0.25
CA SER A 126 -2.55 -19.69 -0.70
C SER A 126 -3.67 -18.65 -0.74
N VAL A 127 -3.58 -17.63 0.14
CA VAL A 127 -4.47 -16.47 0.10
C VAL A 127 -4.24 -15.64 -1.17
N GLU A 128 -3.00 -15.52 -1.65
CA GLU A 128 -2.74 -14.83 -2.93
C GLU A 128 -3.50 -15.48 -4.09
N LYS A 129 -3.44 -16.81 -4.16
CA LYS A 129 -4.14 -17.59 -5.18
C LYS A 129 -5.66 -17.41 -5.06
N ALA A 130 -6.21 -17.57 -3.86
CA ALA A 130 -7.64 -17.40 -3.62
C ALA A 130 -8.14 -15.98 -3.95
N LEU A 131 -7.30 -14.96 -3.75
CA LEU A 131 -7.63 -13.57 -4.12
C LEU A 131 -7.66 -13.34 -5.62
N ILE A 132 -6.85 -14.06 -6.39
CA ILE A 132 -6.83 -13.96 -7.86
C ILE A 132 -8.03 -14.68 -8.46
N GLU A 133 -8.38 -15.85 -7.92
CA GLU A 133 -9.45 -16.71 -8.45
C GLU A 133 -10.84 -16.16 -8.11
N ASP A 134 -11.09 -15.88 -6.82
CA ASP A 134 -12.44 -15.55 -6.30
C ASP A 134 -12.45 -14.35 -5.33
N GLY A 135 -11.37 -13.56 -5.33
CA GLY A 135 -11.21 -12.44 -4.41
C GLY A 135 -12.12 -11.25 -4.71
N PRO A 136 -12.38 -10.37 -3.72
CA PRO A 136 -12.99 -9.09 -4.00
C PRO A 136 -12.06 -8.23 -4.88
N PRO A 137 -12.58 -7.22 -5.59
CA PRO A 137 -11.75 -6.23 -6.28
C PRO A 137 -10.73 -5.59 -5.31
N LEU A 138 -9.46 -5.57 -5.71
CA LEU A 138 -8.35 -4.95 -4.97
C LEU A 138 -7.62 -3.93 -5.86
N PRO A 139 -8.21 -2.74 -6.08
CA PRO A 139 -7.76 -1.79 -7.08
C PRO A 139 -6.33 -1.28 -6.87
N LEU A 140 -5.79 -1.31 -5.65
CA LEU A 140 -4.42 -0.84 -5.36
C LEU A 140 -3.35 -1.95 -5.47
N ASN A 141 -3.74 -3.23 -5.63
CA ASN A 141 -2.80 -4.30 -5.97
C ASN A 141 -2.41 -4.17 -7.46
N LEU A 142 -1.13 -4.01 -7.76
CA LEU A 142 -0.64 -3.95 -9.15
C LEU A 142 -0.06 -5.27 -9.68
N SER A 143 0.57 -6.05 -8.79
CA SER A 143 0.99 -7.42 -9.12
C SER A 143 -0.24 -8.31 -9.15
N MET A 144 -0.31 -9.20 -10.13
CA MET A 144 -1.36 -10.23 -10.26
C MET A 144 -2.81 -9.70 -10.37
N SER A 145 -3.00 -8.38 -10.45
CA SER A 145 -4.31 -7.76 -10.53
C SER A 145 -4.81 -7.69 -11.96
N ILE A 146 -6.00 -8.26 -12.19
CA ILE A 146 -6.77 -8.13 -13.43
C ILE A 146 -7.69 -6.89 -13.41
N HIS A 147 -7.66 -6.10 -12.34
CA HIS A 147 -8.54 -4.95 -12.18
C HIS A 147 -8.20 -3.85 -13.19
N SER A 148 -9.22 -3.28 -13.85
CA SER A 148 -9.07 -2.27 -14.90
C SER A 148 -8.29 -1.02 -14.45
N PHE A 149 -8.41 -0.65 -13.17
CA PHE A 149 -7.67 0.47 -12.56
C PHE A 149 -6.14 0.32 -12.59
N ARG A 150 -5.63 -0.90 -12.75
CA ARG A 150 -4.18 -1.20 -12.77
C ARG A 150 -3.41 -0.32 -13.76
N LYS A 151 -3.97 -0.08 -14.95
CA LYS A 151 -3.33 0.72 -16.00
C LYS A 151 -3.19 2.19 -15.56
N ALA A 152 -4.29 2.80 -15.13
CA ALA A 152 -4.31 4.19 -14.66
C ALA A 152 -3.36 4.40 -13.47
N LEU A 153 -3.37 3.50 -12.48
CA LEU A 153 -2.48 3.61 -11.32
C LEU A 153 -1.00 3.43 -11.69
N SER A 154 -0.69 2.54 -12.66
CA SER A 154 0.67 2.37 -13.17
C SER A 154 1.19 3.61 -13.90
N GLU A 155 0.32 4.27 -14.68
CA GLU A 155 0.64 5.52 -15.38
C GLU A 155 0.90 6.67 -14.41
N LEU A 156 0.01 6.84 -13.41
CA LEU A 156 0.21 7.82 -12.33
C LEU A 156 1.57 7.63 -11.67
N ARG A 157 1.92 6.40 -11.28
CA ARG A 157 3.23 6.09 -10.67
C ARG A 157 4.40 6.37 -11.60
N ARG A 158 4.28 6.06 -12.89
CA ARG A 158 5.36 6.28 -13.88
C ARG A 158 5.66 7.76 -14.06
N SER A 159 4.65 8.62 -13.96
CA SER A 159 4.77 10.07 -14.12
C SER A 159 5.53 10.75 -12.95
N LEU A 160 5.62 10.11 -11.79
CA LEU A 160 6.20 10.71 -10.60
C LEU A 160 7.68 11.05 -10.78
N GLY A 161 8.04 12.27 -10.36
CA GLY A 161 9.39 12.80 -10.46
C GLY A 161 9.90 12.99 -11.88
N ARG A 162 9.02 12.91 -12.89
CA ARG A 162 9.35 13.24 -14.29
C ARG A 162 8.84 14.64 -14.59
N LYS A 163 9.63 15.40 -15.36
CA LYS A 163 9.14 16.65 -15.94
C LYS A 163 8.00 16.32 -16.93
N PRO A 164 6.97 17.17 -17.05
CA PRO A 164 6.02 17.05 -18.15
C PRO A 164 6.81 17.04 -19.45
N THR A 165 6.62 16.01 -20.27
CA THR A 165 7.02 16.09 -21.68
C THR A 165 6.12 17.16 -22.29
N LEU A 166 6.69 18.34 -22.57
CA LEU A 166 6.01 19.32 -23.41
C LEU A 166 5.73 18.64 -24.76
N PRO A 167 4.51 18.72 -25.30
CA PRO A 167 4.30 18.35 -26.69
C PRO A 167 5.18 19.26 -27.55
N GLY A 168 6.01 18.64 -28.39
CA GLY A 168 6.78 19.34 -29.42
C GLY A 168 5.91 19.76 -30.59
#